data_AF-A0A1A8VV58-F1
#
_entry.id   AF-A0A1A8VV58-F1
#
_cell.length_a   1.000
_cell.length_b   1.000
_cell.length_c   1.000
_cell.angle_alpha   90.00
_cell.angle_beta   90.00
_cell.angle_gamma   90.00
#
_symmetry.space_group_name_H-M   'P 1'
#
loop_
_entity.id
_entity.type
_entity.pdbx_description
1 polymer ?
#
loop_
_entity_poly.entity_id
_entity_poly.type
_entity_poly.pdbx_seq_one_letter_code
_entity_poly.pdbx_strand_id
1 'polypeptide(L)'
;MCSNGVYQLKKVLLKYSETGHSSRNVRFFLRFILPDYKEENKHLNFEIHHEQYEEPVAIFEYINNSKYEISLKDVKSKHLVDIINLYKDSAGNTDFLKHGGPKGLWCPSIYSELNAISYLKKKKKNNIKLPKYTRESLNLNHDVIKGNGRWGNEHLFPKGFDQRYLKNIFCFPFKDSVQKKSEKHGTCTSNEAHISSFYKFYKS
;
A
#
# COMPACT_ATOMS: atom_id res chain seq x y z
N MET A 1 0.81 -33.81 5.37
CA MET A 1 2.07 -33.21 5.74
C MET A 1 2.40 -33.71 7.13
N CYS A 2 3.64 -34.14 7.32
CA CYS A 2 4.18 -34.41 8.64
C CYS A 2 5.18 -33.29 8.97
N SER A 3 5.10 -32.78 10.19
CA SER A 3 6.08 -31.84 10.73
C SER A 3 6.76 -32.52 11.91
N ASN A 4 8.08 -32.69 11.85
CA ASN A 4 8.86 -33.40 12.88
C ASN A 4 8.32 -34.81 13.19
N GLY A 5 7.86 -35.54 12.17
CA GLY A 5 7.32 -36.89 12.31
C GLY A 5 5.88 -36.98 12.84
N VAL A 6 5.23 -35.85 13.12
CA VAL A 6 3.82 -35.81 13.54
C VAL A 6 2.93 -35.44 12.36
N TYR A 7 1.93 -36.28 12.07
CA TYR A 7 0.91 -35.98 11.06
C TYR A 7 -0.01 -34.86 11.53
N GLN A 8 -0.21 -33.86 10.68
CA GLN A 8 -0.99 -32.66 11.03
C GLN A 8 -2.50 -32.88 10.92
N LEU A 9 -2.95 -33.80 10.07
CA LEU A 9 -4.34 -34.18 9.95
C LEU A 9 -4.70 -35.14 11.09
N LYS A 10 -5.65 -34.74 11.95
CA LYS A 10 -6.02 -35.50 13.16
C LYS A 10 -7.21 -36.43 12.90
N LYS A 11 -8.20 -35.95 12.17
CA LYS A 11 -9.48 -36.63 12.00
C LYS A 11 -10.12 -36.29 10.66
N VAL A 12 -10.73 -37.30 10.04
CA VAL A 12 -11.52 -37.20 8.82
C VAL A 12 -12.93 -37.65 9.13
N LEU A 13 -13.88 -36.75 9.00
CA LEU A 13 -15.29 -37.01 9.22
C LEU A 13 -16.01 -37.06 7.87
N LEU A 14 -16.63 -38.20 7.57
CA LEU A 14 -17.35 -38.44 6.32
C LEU A 14 -18.85 -38.48 6.62
N LYS A 15 -19.58 -37.50 6.09
CA LYS A 15 -21.04 -37.43 6.10
C LYS A 15 -21.58 -37.96 4.79
N TYR A 16 -22.57 -38.85 4.84
CA TYR A 16 -23.20 -39.39 3.65
C TYR A 16 -24.65 -39.84 3.89
N SER A 17 -25.45 -39.82 2.81
CA SER A 17 -26.77 -40.43 2.79
C SER A 17 -26.72 -41.86 2.26
N GLU A 18 -27.50 -42.76 2.86
CA GLU A 18 -27.59 -44.16 2.44
C GLU A 18 -28.44 -44.32 1.17
N THR A 19 -29.49 -43.51 1.05
CA THR A 19 -30.45 -43.55 -0.06
C THR A 19 -30.16 -42.53 -1.15
N GLY A 20 -29.40 -41.47 -0.84
CA GLY A 20 -29.05 -40.41 -1.79
C GLY A 20 -28.29 -40.94 -3.01
N HIS A 21 -28.62 -40.40 -4.19
CA HIS A 21 -27.90 -40.74 -5.43
C HIS A 21 -26.50 -40.12 -5.43
N SER A 22 -26.38 -38.88 -4.95
CA SER A 22 -25.12 -38.12 -4.87
C SER A 22 -24.04 -38.80 -4.02
N SER A 23 -24.43 -39.64 -3.06
CA SER A 23 -23.57 -40.39 -2.16
C SER A 23 -23.27 -41.83 -2.61
N ARG A 24 -23.74 -42.26 -3.79
CA ARG A 24 -23.52 -43.62 -4.31
C ARG A 24 -22.05 -44.03 -4.32
N ASN A 25 -21.19 -43.15 -4.80
CA ASN A 25 -19.76 -43.41 -4.90
C ASN A 25 -19.07 -43.38 -3.53
N VAL A 26 -19.58 -42.56 -2.60
CA VAL A 26 -19.10 -42.52 -1.21
C VAL A 26 -19.42 -43.85 -0.52
N ARG A 27 -20.64 -44.38 -0.69
CA ARG A 27 -20.99 -45.72 -0.17
C ARG A 27 -20.08 -46.81 -0.71
N PHE A 28 -19.78 -46.77 -2.02
CA PHE A 28 -18.84 -47.71 -2.62
C PHE A 28 -17.45 -47.59 -1.97
N PHE A 29 -16.94 -46.37 -1.81
CA PHE A 29 -15.66 -46.13 -1.14
C PHE A 29 -15.65 -46.66 0.30
N LEU A 30 -16.68 -46.34 1.10
CA LEU A 30 -16.80 -46.79 2.49
C LEU A 30 -16.79 -48.33 2.61
N ARG A 31 -17.43 -49.02 1.67
CA ARG A 31 -17.57 -50.48 1.71
C ARG A 31 -16.33 -51.23 1.22
N PHE A 32 -15.67 -50.74 0.16
CA PHE A 32 -14.65 -51.50 -0.55
C PHE A 32 -13.23 -50.95 -0.45
N ILE A 33 -13.05 -49.64 -0.25
CA ILE A 33 -11.73 -49.00 -0.32
C ILE A 33 -11.27 -48.55 1.07
N LEU A 34 -12.20 -48.04 1.88
CA LEU A 34 -11.88 -47.52 3.21
C LEU A 34 -11.21 -48.54 4.15
N PRO A 35 -11.61 -49.82 4.20
CA PRO A 35 -10.97 -50.80 5.08
C PRO A 35 -9.47 -50.92 4.82
N ASP A 36 -9.08 -51.19 3.58
CA ASP A 36 -7.69 -51.31 3.15
C ASP A 36 -6.92 -50.00 3.40
N TYR A 37 -7.53 -48.87 3.05
CA TYR A 37 -6.92 -47.55 3.25
C TYR A 37 -6.66 -47.23 4.73
N LYS A 38 -7.53 -47.68 5.63
CA LYS A 38 -7.38 -47.48 7.08
C LYS A 38 -6.26 -48.33 7.66
N GLU A 39 -6.03 -49.53 7.12
CA GLU A 39 -4.90 -50.38 7.53
C GLU A 39 -3.55 -49.77 7.14
N GLU A 40 -3.47 -49.17 5.95
CA GLU A 40 -2.28 -48.44 5.51
C GLU A 40 -2.03 -47.16 6.33
N ASN A 41 -3.11 -46.49 6.76
CA ASN A 41 -3.06 -45.17 7.40
C ASN A 41 -3.59 -45.17 8.84
N LYS A 42 -2.99 -45.99 9.71
CA LYS A 42 -3.41 -46.16 11.11
C LYS A 42 -3.40 -44.89 11.97
N HIS A 43 -2.65 -43.86 11.53
CA HIS A 43 -2.57 -42.57 12.22
C HIS A 43 -3.80 -41.69 12.00
N LEU A 44 -4.63 -41.98 10.98
CA LEU A 44 -5.82 -41.20 10.66
C LEU A 44 -7.04 -41.77 11.38
N ASN A 45 -7.75 -40.91 12.10
CA ASN A 45 -9.02 -41.26 12.71
C ASN A 45 -10.17 -40.95 11.74
N PHE A 46 -10.85 -41.99 11.29
CA PHE A 46 -12.04 -41.88 10.45
C PHE A 46 -13.31 -41.97 11.29
N GLU A 47 -14.17 -40.96 11.17
CA GLU A 47 -15.52 -40.97 11.71
C GLU A 47 -16.53 -40.91 10.58
N ILE A 48 -17.56 -41.74 10.67
CA ILE A 48 -18.55 -41.93 9.61
C ILE A 48 -19.90 -41.55 10.19
N HIS A 49 -20.55 -40.54 9.61
CA HIS A 49 -21.88 -40.10 9.98
C HIS A 49 -22.86 -40.32 8.83
N HIS A 50 -23.99 -40.93 9.16
CA HIS A 50 -25.08 -41.11 8.24
C HIS A 50 -26.12 -40.00 8.42
N GLU A 51 -26.44 -39.29 7.34
CA GLU A 51 -27.44 -38.22 7.31
C GLU A 51 -28.33 -38.41 6.08
N GLN A 52 -29.64 -38.62 6.28
CA GLN A 52 -30.54 -39.12 5.23
C GLN A 52 -30.82 -38.10 4.11
N TYR A 53 -30.84 -36.81 4.44
CA TYR A 53 -31.27 -35.74 3.53
C TYR A 53 -30.17 -34.74 3.17
N GLU A 54 -28.96 -34.91 3.71
CA GLU A 54 -27.84 -34.02 3.43
C GLU A 54 -26.99 -34.53 2.25
N GLU A 55 -26.39 -33.57 1.54
CA GLU A 55 -25.38 -33.90 0.53
C GLU A 55 -24.14 -34.49 1.20
N PRO A 56 -23.41 -35.40 0.54
CA PRO A 56 -22.23 -36.00 1.15
C PRO A 56 -21.12 -34.95 1.29
N VAL A 57 -20.50 -34.89 2.47
CA VAL A 57 -19.46 -33.91 2.82
C VAL A 57 -18.31 -34.62 3.54
N ALA A 58 -17.08 -34.24 3.22
CA ALA A 58 -15.90 -34.57 4.00
C ALA A 58 -15.46 -33.36 4.83
N ILE A 59 -15.26 -33.57 6.12
CA ILE A 59 -14.72 -32.58 7.04
C ILE A 59 -13.34 -33.06 7.52
N PHE A 60 -12.33 -32.24 7.30
CA PHE A 60 -10.94 -32.51 7.68
C PHE A 60 -10.57 -31.64 8.88
N GLU A 61 -10.25 -32.27 10.00
CA GLU A 61 -9.84 -31.59 11.23
C GLU A 61 -8.33 -31.79 11.46
N TYR A 62 -7.61 -30.69 11.55
CA TYR A 62 -6.16 -30.69 11.80
C TYR A 62 -5.85 -30.45 13.27
N ILE A 63 -4.61 -30.74 13.69
CA ILE A 63 -4.12 -30.48 15.05
C ILE A 63 -4.26 -29.00 15.44
N ASN A 64 -4.13 -28.10 14.47
CA ASN A 64 -4.26 -26.66 14.67
C ASN A 64 -5.72 -26.18 14.83
N ASN A 65 -6.68 -27.11 14.96
CA ASN A 65 -8.13 -26.86 14.97
C ASN A 65 -8.68 -26.21 13.69
N SER A 66 -7.88 -26.05 12.63
CA SER A 66 -8.38 -25.67 11.32
C SER A 66 -9.26 -26.77 10.77
N LYS A 67 -10.41 -26.39 10.22
CA LYS A 67 -11.38 -27.30 9.60
C LYS A 67 -11.55 -26.94 8.14
N TYR A 68 -11.60 -27.95 7.29
CA TYR A 68 -11.92 -27.78 5.88
C TYR A 68 -13.06 -28.70 5.52
N GLU A 69 -14.06 -28.14 4.85
CA GLU A 69 -15.26 -28.85 4.41
C GLU A 69 -15.25 -28.92 2.89
N ILE A 70 -15.53 -30.11 2.36
CA ILE A 70 -15.55 -30.36 0.91
C ILE A 70 -16.79 -31.16 0.59
N SER A 71 -17.52 -30.71 -0.44
CA SER A 71 -18.63 -31.49 -0.98
C SER A 71 -18.09 -32.70 -1.76
N LEU A 72 -18.70 -33.86 -1.50
CA LEU A 72 -18.39 -35.13 -2.18
C LEU A 72 -19.46 -35.50 -3.22
N LYS A 73 -20.31 -34.54 -3.61
CA LYS A 73 -21.42 -34.75 -4.52
C LYS A 73 -20.93 -35.25 -5.88
N ASP A 74 -21.38 -36.44 -6.26
CA ASP A 74 -21.08 -37.09 -7.55
C ASP A 74 -19.57 -37.33 -7.82
N VAL A 75 -18.73 -37.24 -6.78
CA VAL A 75 -17.29 -37.51 -6.89
C VAL A 75 -17.07 -39.00 -7.08
N LYS A 76 -16.18 -39.40 -8.00
CA LYS A 76 -15.84 -40.82 -8.22
C LYS A 76 -15.08 -41.38 -7.02
N SER A 77 -15.28 -42.66 -6.72
CA SER A 77 -14.62 -43.32 -5.58
C SER A 77 -13.09 -43.24 -5.61
N LYS A 78 -12.46 -43.30 -6.80
CA LYS A 78 -11.00 -43.09 -6.96
C LYS A 78 -10.57 -41.70 -6.51
N HIS A 79 -11.30 -40.66 -6.90
CA HIS A 79 -10.98 -39.28 -6.54
C HIS A 79 -11.18 -38.99 -5.06
N LEU A 80 -12.01 -39.76 -4.35
CA LEU A 80 -12.12 -39.64 -2.90
C LEU A 80 -10.78 -39.96 -2.21
N VAL A 81 -10.05 -40.96 -2.70
CA VAL A 81 -8.71 -41.28 -2.21
C VAL A 81 -7.75 -40.12 -2.48
N ASP A 82 -7.78 -39.59 -3.71
CA ASP A 82 -6.93 -38.45 -4.10
C ASP A 82 -7.20 -37.22 -3.23
N ILE A 83 -8.48 -36.94 -2.94
CA ILE A 83 -8.89 -35.84 -2.06
C ILE A 83 -8.38 -36.09 -0.64
N ILE A 84 -8.60 -37.29 -0.07
CA ILE A 84 -8.11 -37.58 1.28
C ILE A 84 -6.58 -37.47 1.33
N ASN A 85 -5.87 -37.93 0.30
CA ASN A 85 -4.42 -37.80 0.21
C ASN A 85 -3.98 -36.33 0.13
N LEU A 86 -4.66 -35.48 -0.64
CA LEU A 86 -4.38 -34.06 -0.74
C LEU A 86 -4.44 -33.37 0.65
N TYR A 87 -5.48 -33.66 1.42
CA TYR A 87 -5.65 -33.08 2.77
C TYR A 87 -4.73 -33.74 3.79
N LYS A 88 -4.51 -35.05 3.66
CA LYS A 88 -3.48 -35.76 4.42
C LYS A 88 -2.12 -35.12 4.20
N ASP A 89 -1.80 -34.68 2.98
CA ASP A 89 -0.54 -34.07 2.55
C ASP A 89 -0.46 -32.56 2.79
N SER A 90 -1.50 -31.96 3.36
CA SER A 90 -1.55 -30.54 3.73
C SER A 90 -1.28 -30.32 5.23
N ALA A 91 -0.95 -29.08 5.62
CA ALA A 91 -0.64 -28.70 7.00
C ALA A 91 -1.79 -28.01 7.77
N GLY A 92 -2.88 -27.72 7.06
CA GLY A 92 -3.92 -26.82 7.54
C GLY A 92 -3.43 -25.36 7.60
N ASN A 93 -4.36 -24.41 7.44
CA ASN A 93 -4.10 -22.96 7.49
C ASN A 93 -3.07 -22.46 6.45
N THR A 94 -3.10 -23.02 5.24
CA THR A 94 -2.21 -22.63 4.13
C THR A 94 -2.77 -21.50 3.27
N ASP A 95 -3.88 -20.89 3.68
CA ASP A 95 -4.62 -19.89 2.90
C ASP A 95 -3.77 -18.64 2.58
N PHE A 96 -2.77 -18.37 3.42
CA PHE A 96 -1.84 -17.24 3.25
C PHE A 96 -0.60 -17.59 2.42
N LEU A 97 -0.37 -18.86 2.10
CA LEU A 97 0.80 -19.32 1.36
C LEU A 97 0.55 -19.17 -0.15
N LYS A 98 1.08 -18.10 -0.72
CA LYS A 98 1.00 -17.85 -2.17
C LYS A 98 2.02 -18.72 -2.91
N HIS A 99 1.61 -19.33 -4.02
CA HIS A 99 2.52 -20.08 -4.90
C HIS A 99 3.57 -19.19 -5.61
N GLY A 100 3.35 -17.87 -5.66
CA GLY A 100 4.26 -16.88 -6.23
C GLY A 100 4.83 -15.95 -5.15
N GLY A 101 6.11 -15.59 -5.31
CA GLY A 101 6.87 -14.76 -4.37
C GLY A 101 8.20 -15.41 -3.99
N PRO A 102 9.01 -14.75 -3.14
CA PRO A 102 10.24 -15.34 -2.63
C PRO A 102 9.91 -16.63 -1.85
N LYS A 103 10.39 -17.78 -2.35
CA LYS A 103 10.04 -19.12 -1.87
C LYS A 103 10.80 -19.56 -0.60
N GLY A 104 11.01 -18.65 0.34
CA GLY A 104 11.67 -18.95 1.61
C GLY A 104 11.07 -18.11 2.73
N LEU A 105 11.04 -18.67 3.94
CA LEU A 105 10.98 -17.85 5.15
C LEU A 105 12.05 -16.77 5.00
N TRP A 106 11.66 -15.50 5.16
CA TRP A 106 12.52 -14.34 4.94
C TRP A 106 13.61 -14.32 6.02
N CYS A 107 14.60 -15.20 5.88
CA CYS A 107 15.74 -15.36 6.76
C CYS A 107 16.94 -14.79 6.00
N PRO A 108 17.24 -13.49 6.16
CA PRO A 108 18.48 -12.96 5.62
C PRO A 108 19.67 -13.71 6.24
N SER A 109 20.74 -13.86 5.47
CA SER A 109 22.00 -14.39 6.01
C SER A 109 22.52 -13.48 7.13
N ILE A 110 23.20 -14.05 8.12
CA ILE A 110 23.86 -13.30 9.20
C ILE A 110 24.74 -12.17 8.62
N TYR A 111 25.44 -12.45 7.51
CA TYR A 111 26.26 -11.46 6.82
C TYR A 111 25.45 -10.29 6.25
N SER A 112 24.31 -10.57 5.61
CA SER A 112 23.43 -9.52 5.10
C SER A 112 22.81 -8.68 6.22
N GLU A 113 22.49 -9.28 7.36
CA GLU A 113 22.01 -8.54 8.54
C GLU A 113 23.09 -7.60 9.09
N LEU A 114 24.31 -8.11 9.29
CA LEU A 114 25.43 -7.31 9.78
C LEU A 114 25.77 -6.15 8.83
N ASN A 115 25.70 -6.38 7.51
CA ASN A 115 25.92 -5.33 6.53
C ASN A 115 24.83 -4.24 6.58
N ALA A 116 23.55 -4.61 6.70
CA ALA A 116 22.46 -3.65 6.87
C ALA A 116 22.59 -2.84 8.17
N ILE A 117 22.94 -3.51 9.28
CA ILE A 117 23.22 -2.84 10.56
C ILE A 117 24.41 -1.90 10.42
N SER A 118 25.46 -2.29 9.69
CA SER A 118 26.62 -1.42 9.45
C SER A 118 26.24 -0.15 8.68
N TYR A 119 25.34 -0.27 7.70
CA TYR A 119 24.83 0.86 6.94
C TYR A 119 24.00 1.82 7.81
N LEU A 120 23.20 1.27 8.73
CA LEU A 120 22.42 2.06 9.67
C LEU A 120 23.30 2.75 10.75
N LYS A 121 24.37 2.07 11.18
CA LYS A 121 25.35 2.60 12.14
C LYS A 121 26.32 3.62 11.54
N LYS A 122 26.45 3.67 10.20
CA LYS A 122 27.17 4.77 9.54
C LYS A 122 26.39 6.06 9.80
N LYS A 123 26.79 6.81 10.84
CA LYS A 123 26.40 8.21 11.00
C LYS A 123 26.63 8.88 9.64
N LYS A 124 25.57 9.42 9.04
CA LYS A 124 25.67 10.23 7.83
C LYS A 124 26.75 11.27 8.09
N LYS A 125 27.95 11.09 7.51
CA LYS A 125 28.97 12.12 7.43
C LYS A 125 28.49 13.15 6.41
N ASN A 126 27.36 13.80 6.71
CA ASN A 126 26.94 14.99 6.01
C ASN A 126 27.84 16.11 6.56
N ASN A 127 29.11 16.08 6.17
CA ASN A 127 30.01 17.23 6.26
C ASN A 127 29.65 18.27 5.19
N ILE A 128 28.55 18.09 4.46
CA ILE A 128 27.88 19.15 3.75
C ILE A 128 27.29 20.05 4.83
N LYS A 129 28.08 21.03 5.27
CA LYS A 129 27.55 22.18 6.00
C LYS A 129 26.50 22.77 5.06
N LEU A 130 25.21 22.59 5.38
CA LEU A 130 24.15 23.36 4.74
C LEU A 130 24.62 24.83 4.81
N PRO A 131 24.55 25.59 3.70
CA PRO A 131 24.91 26.99 3.76
C PRO A 131 24.12 27.63 4.89
N LYS A 132 24.82 28.09 5.93
CA LYS A 132 24.17 28.82 7.02
C LYS A 132 23.58 30.05 6.37
N TYR A 133 22.26 30.17 6.32
CA TYR A 133 21.61 31.40 5.89
C TYR A 133 22.25 32.56 6.65
N THR A 134 22.88 33.49 5.94
CA THR A 134 23.37 34.72 6.53
C THR A 134 22.17 35.49 7.09
N ARG A 135 22.37 36.30 8.14
CA ARG A 135 21.30 37.16 8.68
C ARG A 135 20.62 37.97 7.56
N GLU A 136 21.41 38.41 6.58
CA GLU A 136 20.92 39.11 5.39
C GLU A 136 19.96 38.25 4.56
N SER A 137 20.31 36.99 4.26
CA SER A 137 19.42 36.10 3.50
C SER A 137 18.13 35.77 4.25
N LEU A 138 18.16 35.69 5.58
CA LEU A 138 16.95 35.51 6.38
C LEU A 138 16.09 36.76 6.38
N ASN A 139 16.70 37.94 6.51
CA ASN A 139 15.99 39.22 6.46
C ASN A 139 15.32 39.44 5.09
N LEU A 140 16.03 39.15 4.00
CA LEU A 140 15.47 39.23 2.65
C LEU A 140 14.28 38.29 2.45
N ASN A 141 14.35 37.06 2.95
CA ASN A 141 13.22 36.13 2.92
C ASN A 141 12.03 36.64 3.76
N HIS A 142 12.29 37.20 4.94
CA HIS A 142 11.25 37.80 5.77
C HIS A 142 10.58 38.99 5.06
N ASP A 143 11.33 39.81 4.34
CA ASP A 143 10.79 40.96 3.60
C ASP A 143 9.93 40.53 2.41
N VAL A 144 10.32 39.46 1.71
CA VAL A 144 9.49 38.84 0.65
C VAL A 144 8.19 38.30 1.23
N ILE A 145 8.24 37.56 2.35
CA ILE A 145 7.02 37.00 3.00
C ILE A 145 6.10 38.13 3.53
N LYS A 146 6.68 39.21 4.05
CA LYS A 146 5.93 40.39 4.50
C LYS A 146 5.34 41.23 3.34
N GLY A 147 5.67 40.89 2.09
CA GLY A 147 5.19 41.59 0.90
C GLY A 147 5.88 42.95 0.69
N ASN A 148 7.08 43.12 1.22
CA ASN A 148 7.94 44.31 1.03
C ASN A 148 8.99 44.07 -0.06
N GLY A 149 8.93 42.91 -0.72
CA GLY A 149 9.84 42.54 -1.80
C GLY A 149 9.57 43.34 -3.06
N ARG A 150 10.61 43.53 -3.87
CA ARG A 150 10.50 44.05 -5.24
C ARG A 150 10.42 42.89 -6.22
N TRP A 151 9.53 42.99 -7.21
CA TRP A 151 9.41 42.02 -8.30
C TRP A 151 9.99 42.59 -9.59
N GLY A 152 10.73 41.77 -10.33
CA GLY A 152 11.27 42.11 -11.65
C GLY A 152 12.78 41.90 -11.77
N ASN A 153 13.26 41.83 -13.02
CA ASN A 153 14.67 41.72 -13.33
C ASN A 153 15.32 43.11 -13.27
N GLU A 154 16.31 43.29 -12.40
CA GLU A 154 16.98 44.59 -12.17
C GLU A 154 17.63 45.17 -13.44
N HIS A 155 18.02 44.32 -14.39
CA HIS A 155 18.56 44.76 -15.68
C HIS A 155 17.54 45.47 -16.57
N LEU A 156 16.28 45.02 -16.53
CA LEU A 156 15.20 45.58 -17.35
C LEU A 156 14.52 46.77 -16.66
N PHE A 157 14.47 46.74 -15.32
CA PHE A 157 13.90 47.80 -14.49
C PHE A 157 14.85 48.12 -13.34
N PRO A 158 15.66 49.19 -13.43
CA PRO A 158 16.76 49.46 -12.50
C PRO A 158 16.31 49.76 -11.05
N LYS A 159 15.00 49.77 -10.77
CA LYS A 159 14.43 49.90 -9.43
C LYS A 159 13.34 48.86 -9.09
N GLY A 160 13.07 47.89 -9.98
CA GLY A 160 12.01 46.88 -9.82
C GLY A 160 10.59 47.45 -9.66
N PHE A 161 9.58 46.59 -9.64
CA PHE A 161 8.22 46.96 -9.24
C PHE A 161 8.02 46.68 -7.75
N ASP A 162 7.58 47.70 -7.01
CA ASP A 162 7.26 47.54 -5.58
C ASP A 162 5.94 46.75 -5.43
N GLN A 163 6.01 45.60 -4.76
CA GLN A 163 4.86 44.71 -4.59
C GLN A 163 3.73 45.39 -3.81
N ARG A 164 4.05 46.29 -2.87
CA ARG A 164 3.04 47.07 -2.14
C ARG A 164 2.32 48.04 -3.05
N TYR A 165 3.06 48.69 -3.95
CA TYR A 165 2.50 49.63 -4.91
C TYR A 165 1.53 48.93 -5.86
N LEU A 166 1.94 47.78 -6.43
CA LEU A 166 1.06 46.98 -7.28
C LEU A 166 -0.16 46.46 -6.52
N LYS A 167 0.03 45.95 -5.29
CA LYS A 167 -1.08 45.50 -4.45
C LYS A 167 -2.08 46.63 -4.18
N ASN A 168 -1.61 47.85 -3.94
CA ASN A 168 -2.48 49.01 -3.74
C ASN A 168 -3.27 49.37 -5.00
N ILE A 169 -2.65 49.30 -6.18
CA ILE A 169 -3.35 49.50 -7.46
C ILE A 169 -4.46 48.46 -7.65
N PHE A 170 -4.17 47.19 -7.42
CA PHE A 170 -5.16 46.12 -7.61
C PHE A 170 -6.28 46.14 -6.57
N CYS A 171 -5.96 46.45 -5.30
CA CYS A 171 -6.96 46.47 -4.24
C CYS A 171 -7.79 47.75 -4.22
N PHE A 172 -7.26 48.88 -4.71
CA PHE A 172 -7.95 50.17 -4.70
C PHE A 172 -7.78 50.92 -6.04
N PRO A 173 -8.34 50.39 -7.14
CA PRO A 173 -8.06 50.89 -8.49
C PRO A 173 -8.57 52.32 -8.77
N PHE A 174 -9.56 52.80 -8.00
CA PHE A 174 -10.18 54.11 -8.21
C PHE A 174 -9.87 55.14 -7.11
N LYS A 175 -8.85 54.90 -6.27
CA LYS A 175 -8.36 55.93 -5.36
C LYS A 175 -7.42 56.86 -6.14
N ASP A 176 -8.00 57.78 -6.88
CA ASP A 176 -7.27 58.88 -7.49
C ASP A 176 -6.58 59.69 -6.39
N SER A 177 -5.29 59.94 -6.61
CA SER A 177 -4.36 60.80 -5.89
C SER A 177 -4.99 61.75 -4.86
N VAL A 178 -5.03 61.32 -3.60
CA VAL A 178 -5.14 62.25 -2.46
C VAL A 178 -3.71 62.61 -2.03
N GLN A 179 -3.30 63.82 -2.40
CA GLN A 179 -2.13 64.56 -1.89
C GLN A 179 -2.01 64.43 -0.35
N LYS A 180 -0.85 64.38 0.31
CA LYS A 180 0.24 65.37 0.37
C LYS A 180 1.23 64.89 1.44
N LYS A 181 2.55 65.09 1.25
CA LYS A 181 3.39 65.92 2.13
C LYS A 181 4.81 66.00 1.58
N SER A 182 5.24 67.24 1.42
CA SER A 182 6.56 67.73 1.09
C SER A 182 7.60 67.31 2.13
N GLU A 183 8.70 66.69 1.69
CA GLU A 183 10.02 66.86 2.29
C GLU A 183 11.06 66.99 1.17
N LYS A 184 11.88 68.04 1.30
CA LYS A 184 12.82 68.57 0.30
C LYS A 184 14.14 67.81 0.37
N HIS A 185 14.77 67.52 -0.77
CA HIS A 185 16.10 68.05 -1.14
C HIS A 185 16.64 67.42 -2.44
N GLY A 186 17.07 68.28 -3.38
CA GLY A 186 18.09 67.96 -4.38
C GLY A 186 17.65 68.10 -5.84
N THR A 187 17.96 69.24 -6.44
CA THR A 187 17.74 69.68 -7.82
C THR A 187 18.41 68.79 -8.90
N CYS A 188 17.74 68.57 -10.03
CA CYS A 188 18.14 69.11 -11.35
C CYS A 188 17.23 68.60 -12.49
N THR A 189 16.58 69.58 -13.15
CA THR A 189 16.20 69.67 -14.58
C THR A 189 15.37 68.57 -15.24
N SER A 190 14.08 68.88 -15.37
CA SER A 190 13.25 68.80 -16.58
C SER A 190 13.62 67.79 -17.66
N ASN A 191 12.73 66.81 -17.86
CA ASN A 191 12.10 66.59 -19.17
C ASN A 191 10.68 66.06 -18.93
N GLU A 192 9.70 66.84 -19.33
CA GLU A 192 8.30 66.46 -19.38
C GLU A 192 8.14 65.30 -20.36
N ALA A 193 7.94 64.08 -19.85
CA ALA A 193 7.50 62.97 -20.68
C ALA A 193 5.99 63.11 -20.87
N HIS A 194 5.63 63.70 -22.01
CA HIS A 194 4.27 63.80 -22.51
C HIS A 194 3.49 62.48 -22.32
N ILE A 195 2.39 62.57 -21.58
CA ILE A 195 1.33 61.57 -21.58
C ILE A 195 0.62 61.68 -22.93
N SER A 196 1.05 60.90 -23.91
CA SER A 196 0.27 60.66 -25.13
C SER A 196 0.79 59.43 -25.89
N SER A 197 0.01 58.35 -25.89
CA SER A 197 -0.14 57.45 -27.06
C SER A 197 -0.91 56.14 -26.80
N PHE A 198 -1.33 55.80 -25.58
CA PHE A 198 -2.00 54.49 -25.36
C PHE A 198 -3.53 54.47 -25.61
N TYR A 199 -4.19 55.61 -25.83
CA TYR A 199 -5.64 55.68 -26.08
C TYR A 199 -5.97 56.29 -27.45
N LYS A 200 -5.46 55.69 -28.53
CA LYS A 200 -5.88 56.01 -29.91
C LYS A 200 -6.28 54.80 -30.74
N PHE A 201 -6.50 53.63 -30.13
CA PHE A 201 -6.69 52.37 -30.86
C PHE A 201 -8.13 51.81 -30.93
N TYR A 202 -9.13 52.49 -30.38
CA TYR A 202 -10.54 52.10 -30.56
C TYR A 202 -11.41 53.30 -30.93
N LYS A 203 -11.29 53.70 -32.21
CA LYS A 203 -12.30 54.48 -32.92
C LYS A 203 -12.25 54.12 -34.40
N SER A 204 -12.99 53.07 -34.75
CA SER A 204 -13.61 52.81 -36.06
C SER A 204 -14.79 51.88 -35.78
#